data_AF-A0A945N4V5-F1
#
_entry.id   AF-A0A945N4V5-F1
#
_cell.length_a   1.000
_cell.length_b   1.000
_cell.length_c   1.000
_cell.angle_alpha   90.00
_cell.angle_beta   90.00
_cell.angle_gamma   90.00
#
_symmetry.space_group_name_H-M   'P 1'
#
loop_
_entity.id
_entity.type
_entity.pdbx_description
1 polymer ?
#
loop_
_entity_poly.entity_id
_entity_poly.type
_entity_poly.pdbx_seq_one_letter_code
_entity_poly.pdbx_strand_id
1 'polypeptide(L)' 'RVDFGAPQPGEAVATGDAVSALVNLGYRRGDAFGAVAQAAQQLGGDATVEALVKAGLQELSA' A
#
# COMPACT_ATOMS: atom_id res chain seq x y z
N ARG A 1 -1.00 24.16 -2.55
CA ARG A 1 -0.67 23.66 -1.20
C ARG A 1 -1.00 22.19 -1.26
N VAL A 2 -0.02 21.30 -1.19
CA VAL A 2 -0.31 19.86 -1.12
C VAL A 2 -0.81 19.61 0.31
N ASP A 3 -2.11 19.40 0.46
CA ASP A 3 -2.72 19.03 1.71
C ASP A 3 -2.36 17.56 1.99
N PHE A 4 -1.24 17.34 2.66
CA PHE A 4 -0.94 16.04 3.27
C PHE A 4 -1.82 15.89 4.50
N GLY A 5 -3.11 15.61 4.26
CA GLY A 5 -4.03 15.20 5.31
C GLY A 5 -3.44 13.99 6.04
N ALA A 6 -3.57 13.96 7.36
CA ALA A 6 -3.18 12.77 8.13
C ALA A 6 -3.85 11.53 7.53
N PRO A 7 -3.16 10.38 7.48
CA PRO A 7 -3.72 9.18 6.89
C PRO A 7 -5.06 8.86 7.53
N GLN A 8 -6.07 8.68 6.69
CA GLN A 8 -7.41 8.40 7.17
C GLN A 8 -7.42 7.02 7.85
N PRO A 9 -8.26 6.78 8.88
CA PRO A 9 -8.30 5.48 9.55
C PRO A 9 -8.48 4.30 8.57
N GLY A 10 -9.25 4.49 7.50
CA GLY A 10 -9.43 3.49 6.44
C GLY A 10 -8.18 3.24 5.60
N GLU A 11 -7.34 4.26 5.38
CA GLU A 11 -6.08 4.15 4.65
C GLU A 11 -5.07 3.29 5.42
N ALA A 12 -4.96 3.49 6.74
CA ALA A 12 -4.07 2.71 7.59
C ALA A 12 -4.46 1.22 7.63
N VAL A 13 -5.78 0.94 7.70
CA VAL A 13 -6.31 -0.44 7.63
C VAL A 13 -6.00 -1.05 6.26
N ALA A 14 -6.30 -0.33 5.17
CA ALA A 14 -6.09 -0.84 3.82
C ALA A 14 -4.61 -1.11 3.51
N THR A 15 -3.72 -0.25 3.98
CA THR A 15 -2.27 -0.42 3.89
C THR A 15 -1.81 -1.66 4.66
N GLY A 16 -2.28 -1.84 5.90
CA GLY A 16 -1.95 -3.01 6.72
C GLY A 16 -2.42 -4.34 6.11
N ASP A 17 -3.64 -4.35 5.56
CA ASP A 17 -4.21 -5.53 4.89
C ASP A 17 -3.45 -5.85 3.59
N ALA A 18 -3.10 -4.84 2.80
CA ALA A 18 -2.32 -5.02 1.58
C ALA A 18 -0.92 -5.59 1.88
N VAL A 19 -0.23 -5.06 2.90
CA VAL A 19 1.07 -5.61 3.32
C VAL A 19 0.94 -7.07 3.76
N SER A 20 -0.10 -7.41 4.51
CA SER A 20 -0.35 -8.78 4.95
C SER A 20 -0.62 -9.72 3.77
N ALA A 21 -1.37 -9.26 2.77
CA ALA A 21 -1.60 -10.00 1.53
C ALA A 21 -0.29 -10.29 0.79
N LEU A 22 0.57 -9.29 0.58
CA LEU A 22 1.86 -9.47 -0.10
C LEU A 22 2.79 -10.43 0.66
N VAL A 23 2.82 -10.36 2.00
CA VAL A 23 3.59 -11.31 2.81
C VAL A 23 3.06 -12.74 2.64
N ASN A 24 1.74 -12.94 2.59
CA ASN A 24 1.14 -14.25 2.33
C ASN A 24 1.42 -14.77 0.91
N LEU A 25 1.73 -13.89 -0.05
CA LEU A 25 2.19 -14.26 -1.39
C LEU A 25 3.70 -14.60 -1.44
N GLY A 26 4.43 -14.41 -0.34
CA GLY A 26 5.85 -14.79 -0.21
C GLY A 26 6.85 -13.63 -0.30
N TYR A 27 6.39 -12.37 -0.37
CA TYR A 27 7.28 -11.21 -0.35
C TYR A 27 7.81 -10.93 1.06
N ARG A 28 9.04 -10.42 1.17
CA ARG A 28 9.57 -10.02 2.48
C ARG A 28 8.76 -8.84 3.02
N ARG A 29 8.52 -8.82 4.34
CA ARG A 29 7.72 -7.78 4.99
C ARG A 29 8.23 -6.36 4.75
N GLY A 30 9.55 -6.16 4.73
CA GLY A 30 10.15 -4.85 4.46
C GLY A 30 9.86 -4.36 3.05
N ASP A 31 10.05 -5.22 2.05
CA ASP A 31 9.80 -4.92 0.65
C ASP A 31 8.30 -4.68 0.40
N ALA A 32 7.44 -5.54 0.95
CA ALA A 32 5.99 -5.39 0.89
C ALA A 32 5.53 -4.07 1.52
N PHE A 33 6.07 -3.69 2.68
CA PHE A 33 5.74 -2.43 3.33
C PHE A 33 6.14 -1.23 2.47
N GLY A 34 7.37 -1.23 1.93
CA GLY A 34 7.85 -0.14 1.06
C GLY A 34 7.00 0.02 -0.20
N ALA A 35 6.69 -1.09 -0.87
CA ALA A 35 5.88 -1.10 -2.09
C ALA A 35 4.45 -0.60 -1.84
N VAL A 36 3.79 -1.06 -0.77
CA VAL A 36 2.44 -0.60 -0.43
C VAL A 36 2.44 0.87 0.00
N ALA A 37 3.46 1.32 0.72
CA ALA A 37 3.57 2.74 1.09
C ALA A 37 3.71 3.64 -0.15
N GLN A 38 4.54 3.25 -1.13
CA GLN A 38 4.63 3.95 -2.40
C GLN A 38 3.30 3.93 -3.17
N ALA A 39 2.63 2.76 -3.23
CA ALA A 39 1.32 2.63 -3.86
C ALA A 39 0.26 3.54 -3.20
N ALA A 40 0.22 3.62 -1.87
CA ALA A 40 -0.71 4.47 -1.14
C ALA A 40 -0.47 5.96 -1.44
N GLN A 41 0.79 6.39 -1.53
CA GLN A 41 1.14 7.76 -1.92
C GLN A 41 0.71 8.09 -3.36
N GLN A 42 0.81 7.12 -4.28
CA GLN A 42 0.44 7.30 -5.69
C GLN A 42 -1.08 7.30 -5.90
N LEU A 43 -1.80 6.43 -5.20
CA LEU A 43 -3.24 6.23 -5.35
C LEU A 43 -4.08 7.21 -4.52
N GLY A 44 -3.52 7.75 -3.42
CA GLY A 44 -4.19 8.70 -2.54
C GLY A 44 -5.09 8.05 -1.47
N GLY A 45 -5.77 8.90 -0.70
CA GLY A 45 -6.44 8.50 0.56
C GLY A 45 -7.65 7.57 0.44
N ASP A 46 -8.15 7.32 -0.77
CA ASP A 46 -9.28 6.41 -1.05
C ASP A 46 -8.83 5.09 -1.69
N ALA A 47 -7.53 4.79 -1.65
CA ALA A 47 -6.98 3.56 -2.20
C ALA A 47 -7.58 2.33 -1.50
N THR A 48 -8.19 1.43 -2.29
CA THR A 48 -8.70 0.16 -1.79
C THR A 48 -7.57 -0.84 -1.57
N VAL A 49 -7.80 -1.85 -0.71
CA VAL A 49 -6.83 -2.95 -0.50
C VAL A 49 -6.44 -3.60 -1.83
N GLU A 50 -7.40 -3.85 -2.71
CA GLU A 50 -7.14 -4.46 -4.01
C GLU A 50 -6.25 -3.57 -4.90
N ALA A 51 -6.49 -2.26 -4.93
CA ALA A 51 -5.67 -1.32 -5.68
C ALA A 51 -4.23 -1.26 -5.13
N LEU A 52 -4.09 -1.23 -3.80
CA LEU A 52 -2.80 -1.25 -3.11
C LEU A 52 -2.01 -2.53 -3.37
N VAL A 53 -2.66 -3.70 -3.35
CA VAL A 53 -2.01 -4.99 -3.64
C VAL A 53 -1.52 -5.02 -5.09
N LYS A 54 -2.36 -4.60 -6.06
CA LYS A 54 -1.96 -4.57 -7.48
C LYS A 54 -0.79 -3.63 -7.73
N ALA A 55 -0.87 -2.41 -7.22
CA ALA A 55 0.20 -1.42 -7.36
C ALA A 55 1.48 -1.87 -6.63
N GLY A 56 1.37 -2.42 -5.42
CA GLY A 56 2.51 -2.95 -4.68
C GLY A 56 3.21 -4.12 -5.39
N LEU A 57 2.46 -5.03 -6.02
CA LEU A 57 3.06 -6.07 -6.87
C LEU A 57 3.80 -5.49 -8.07
N GLN A 58 3.27 -4.43 -8.68
CA GLN A 58 3.92 -3.74 -9.79
C GLN A 58 5.25 -3.12 -9.36
N GLU A 59 5.28 -2.41 -8.24
CA GLU A 59 6.51 -1.84 -7.64
C GLU A 59 7.57 -2.90 -7.33
N LEU A 60 7.17 -4.08 -6.83
CA LEU A 60 8.09 -5.18 -6.50
C LEU A 60 8.66 -5.91 -7.72
N SER A 61 8.01 -5.76 -8.87
CA SER A 61 8.42 -6.38 -10.14
C SER A 61 9.22 -5.44 -11.05
N ALA A 62 9.30 -4.17 -10.69
CA ALA A 62 9.95 -3.10 -11.45
C ALA A 62 11.47 -3.08 -11.29
#